data_AF-A0A7X8KTD6-F1
#
_entry.id   AF-A0A7X8KTD6-F1
#
_cell.length_a   1.000
_cell.length_b   1.000
_cell.length_c   1.000
_cell.angle_alpha   90.00
_cell.angle_beta   90.00
_cell.angle_gamma   90.00
#
_symmetry.space_group_name_H-M   'P 1'
#
loop_
_entity.id
_entity.type
_entity.pdbx_description
1 polymer ?
#
loop_
_entity_poly.entity_id
_entity_poly.type
_entity_poly.pdbx_seq_one_letter_code
_entity_poly.pdbx_strand_id
1 'polypeptide(L)'
;NREKRWQKVMLEEGLFNNTDQHIITYDEDYWLKNAFANYNRPGFNRRKVKGVQLATNFANSDWYKFYLAVKWYKKKFFQACRDNQLDIPN
;
A
#
# COMPACT_ATOMS: atom_id res chain seq x y z
N ASN A 1 -16.75 -16.60 8.77
CA ASN A 1 -15.63 -15.68 9.03
C ASN A 1 -14.34 -16.47 9.24
N ARG A 2 -13.60 -16.75 8.16
CA ARG A 2 -12.39 -17.61 8.15
C ARG A 2 -11.18 -16.90 8.79
N GLU A 3 -11.00 -15.62 8.48
CA GLU A 3 -9.89 -14.79 8.96
C GLU A 3 -9.89 -14.64 10.49
N LYS A 4 -11.05 -14.33 11.10
CA LYS A 4 -11.19 -14.27 12.56
C LYS A 4 -10.85 -15.58 13.27
N ARG A 5 -11.08 -16.74 12.63
CA ARG A 5 -10.70 -18.05 13.19
C ARG A 5 -9.18 -18.22 13.17
N TRP A 6 -8.52 -17.81 12.09
CA TRP A 6 -7.06 -17.84 12.00
C TRP A 6 -6.40 -16.88 12.99
N GLN A 7 -6.91 -15.65 13.12
CA GLN A 7 -6.44 -14.70 14.14
C GLN A 7 -6.52 -15.29 15.55
N LYS A 8 -7.64 -15.95 15.87
CA LYS A 8 -7.83 -16.61 17.16
C LYS A 8 -6.81 -17.74 17.39
N VAL A 9 -6.64 -18.64 16.42
CA VAL A 9 -5.65 -19.73 16.50
C VAL A 9 -4.23 -19.17 16.69
N MET A 10 -3.87 -18.13 15.95
CA MET A 10 -2.54 -17.50 16.06
C MET A 10 -2.27 -16.92 17.46
N LEU A 11 -3.28 -16.38 18.13
CA LEU A 11 -3.18 -15.90 19.51
C LEU A 11 -3.16 -17.04 20.53
N GLU A 12 -3.99 -18.07 20.34
CA GLU A 12 -4.06 -19.23 21.24
C GLU A 12 -2.76 -20.05 21.23
N GLU A 13 -2.12 -20.19 20.06
CA GLU A 13 -0.85 -20.90 19.90
C GLU A 13 0.38 -20.03 20.28
N GLY A 14 0.16 -18.78 20.71
CA GLY A 14 1.24 -17.88 21.12
C GLY A 14 2.17 -17.42 19.98
N LEU A 15 1.74 -17.56 18.73
CA LEU A 15 2.48 -17.06 17.56
C LEU A 15 2.48 -15.52 17.52
N PHE A 16 1.41 -14.93 18.06
CA PHE A 16 1.24 -13.50 18.27
C PHE A 16 0.60 -13.26 19.63
N ASN A 17 0.72 -12.04 20.13
CA ASN A 17 0.04 -11.61 21.36
C ASN A 17 -0.97 -10.48 21.06
N ASN A 18 -1.74 -10.09 22.07
CA ASN A 18 -2.78 -9.05 21.91
C ASN A 18 -2.23 -7.66 21.50
N THR A 19 -0.92 -7.41 21.65
CA THR A 19 -0.29 -6.16 21.18
C THR A 19 0.02 -6.19 19.68
N ASP A 20 0.07 -7.39 19.09
CA ASP A 20 0.29 -7.61 17.66
C ASP A 20 -0.99 -7.48 16.83
N GLN A 21 -2.05 -6.91 17.40
CA GLN A 21 -3.35 -6.77 16.73
C GLN A 21 -3.23 -6.08 15.36
N HIS A 22 -2.29 -5.13 15.24
CA HIS A 22 -1.98 -4.40 14.02
C HIS A 22 -1.29 -5.25 12.93
N ILE A 23 -0.70 -6.39 13.29
CA ILE A 23 -0.05 -7.34 12.38
C ILE A 23 -1.06 -8.39 11.91
N ILE A 24 -1.90 -8.89 12.82
CA ILE A 24 -2.87 -9.95 12.52
C ILE A 24 -4.17 -9.43 11.90
N THR A 25 -4.41 -8.12 11.94
CA THR A 25 -5.58 -7.48 11.32
C THR A 25 -5.16 -6.80 10.03
N TYR A 26 -5.69 -7.28 8.90
CA TYR A 26 -5.47 -6.62 7.62
C TYR A 26 -6.24 -5.29 7.56
N ASP A 27 -5.50 -4.19 7.41
CA ASP A 27 -6.03 -2.86 7.12
C ASP A 27 -5.61 -2.47 5.70
N GLU A 28 -6.55 -2.59 4.75
CA GLU A 28 -6.34 -2.29 3.34
C GLU A 28 -5.84 -0.85 3.08
N ASP A 29 -6.14 0.07 4.01
CA ASP A 29 -5.81 1.48 3.89
C ASP A 29 -4.58 1.87 4.71
N TYR A 30 -3.90 0.93 5.36
CA TYR A 30 -2.81 1.17 6.31
C TYR A 30 -1.70 2.07 5.73
N TRP A 31 -1.21 1.75 4.53
CA TRP A 31 -0.17 2.55 3.87
C TRP A 31 -0.63 3.96 3.54
N LEU A 32 -1.89 4.15 3.16
CA LEU A 32 -2.45 5.47 2.84
C LEU A 32 -2.63 6.31 4.11
N LYS A 33 -3.13 5.72 5.19
CA LYS A 33 -3.27 6.37 6.51
C LYS A 33 -1.94 6.86 7.05
N ASN A 34 -0.88 6.08 6.87
CA ASN A 34 0.47 6.46 7.33
C ASN A 34 1.16 7.48 6.41
N ALA A 35 0.78 7.55 5.14
CA ALA A 35 1.39 8.47 4.18
C ALA A 35 0.73 9.86 4.18
N PHE A 36 -0.57 9.95 4.49
CA PHE A 36 -1.34 11.18 4.31
C PHE A 36 -2.07 11.59 5.58
N ALA A 37 -1.76 12.79 6.10
CA ALA A 37 -2.34 13.32 7.33
C ALA A 37 -3.86 13.56 7.24
N ASN A 38 -4.38 13.78 6.03
CA ASN A 38 -5.81 13.98 5.78
C ASN A 38 -6.47 12.83 5.01
N TYR A 39 -5.94 11.61 5.18
CA TYR A 39 -6.51 10.43 4.53
C TYR A 39 -8.01 10.29 4.83
N ASN A 40 -8.79 10.12 3.77
CA ASN A 40 -10.17 9.65 3.86
C ASN A 40 -10.48 8.80 2.63
N ARG A 41 -11.07 7.64 2.85
CA ARG A 41 -11.31 6.66 1.79
C ARG A 41 -12.11 7.21 0.61
N PRO A 42 -13.23 7.94 0.79
CA PRO A 42 -14.02 8.44 -0.35
C PRO A 42 -13.27 9.45 -1.23
N GLY A 43 -12.41 10.29 -0.64
CA GLY A 43 -11.61 11.28 -1.36
C GLY A 43 -10.40 10.65 -2.05
N PHE A 44 -9.77 9.67 -1.42
CA PHE A 44 -8.57 9.00 -1.93
C PHE A 44 -8.86 7.92 -2.97
N ASN A 45 -10.09 7.39 -3.02
CA ASN A 45 -10.54 6.49 -4.09
C ASN A 45 -10.83 7.20 -5.43
N ARG A 46 -10.69 8.54 -5.50
CA ARG A 46 -10.90 9.28 -6.74
C ARG A 46 -9.67 9.17 -7.65
N ARG A 47 -9.91 9.22 -8.97
CA ARG A 47 -8.82 9.23 -9.99
C ARG A 47 -7.80 10.35 -9.76
N LYS A 48 -8.23 11.48 -9.23
CA LYS A 48 -7.37 12.59 -8.81
C LYS A 48 -7.78 13.02 -7.40
N VAL A 49 -6.82 12.98 -6.48
CA VAL A 49 -6.99 13.47 -5.10
C VAL A 49 -6.49 14.92 -5.06
N LYS A 50 -7.31 15.84 -4.55
CA LYS A 50 -6.97 17.27 -4.42
C LYS A 50 -6.76 17.63 -2.95
N GLY A 51 -5.88 18.58 -2.66
CA GLY A 51 -5.65 19.10 -1.31
C GLY A 51 -5.01 18.09 -0.36
N VAL A 52 -4.16 17.20 -0.87
CA VAL A 52 -3.48 16.18 -0.07
C VAL A 52 -2.54 16.85 0.94
N GLN A 53 -2.60 16.41 2.19
CA GLN A 53 -1.65 16.76 3.24
C GLN A 53 -0.78 15.56 3.54
N LEU A 54 0.54 15.72 3.39
CA LEU A 54 1.51 14.66 3.63
C LEU A 54 1.68 14.45 5.15
N ALA A 55 1.87 13.21 5.57
CA ALA A 55 2.38 12.94 6.91
C ALA A 55 3.83 13.43 7.05
N THR A 56 4.25 13.74 8.28
CA THR A 56 5.60 14.26 8.58
C THR A 56 6.72 13.39 8.00
N ASN A 57 6.55 12.06 8.00
CA ASN A 57 7.51 11.08 7.52
C ASN A 57 7.15 10.51 6.13
N PHE A 58 6.36 11.22 5.31
CA PHE A 58 5.86 10.73 4.03
C PHE A 58 6.93 10.12 3.13
N ALA A 59 8.10 10.77 3.02
CA ALA A 59 9.21 10.28 2.18
C ALA A 59 9.73 8.89 2.61
N ASN A 60 9.50 8.50 3.86
CA ASN A 60 9.89 7.20 4.41
C ASN A 60 8.71 6.20 4.49
N SER A 61 7.50 6.61 4.10
CA SER A 61 6.32 5.75 4.12
C SER A 61 6.42 4.60 3.11
N ASP A 62 5.82 3.46 3.44
CA ASP A 62 5.77 2.31 2.55
C ASP A 62 5.00 2.61 1.27
N TRP A 63 3.96 3.44 1.36
CA TRP A 63 3.24 3.94 0.19
C TRP A 63 4.18 4.66 -0.79
N TYR A 64 5.03 5.58 -0.30
CA TYR A 64 5.90 6.36 -1.18
C TYR A 64 6.99 5.48 -1.80
N LYS A 65 7.56 4.55 -1.03
CA LYS A 65 8.52 3.56 -1.54
C LYS A 65 7.88 2.68 -2.61
N PHE A 66 6.66 2.19 -2.38
CA PHE A 66 5.89 1.44 -3.36
C PHE A 66 5.63 2.25 -4.63
N TYR A 67 5.19 3.51 -4.49
CA TYR A 67 4.96 4.41 -5.61
C TYR A 67 6.24 4.60 -6.45
N LEU A 68 7.39 4.80 -5.81
CA LEU A 68 8.68 4.90 -6.49
C LEU A 68 9.04 3.60 -7.21
N ALA A 69 8.84 2.44 -6.59
CA ALA A 69 9.07 1.13 -7.19
C ALA A 69 8.20 0.92 -8.43
N VAL A 70 6.90 1.26 -8.36
CA VAL A 70 5.98 1.18 -9.51
C VAL A 70 6.42 2.12 -10.63
N LYS A 71 6.82 3.36 -10.31
CA LYS A 71 7.32 4.32 -11.30
C LYS A 71 8.57 3.81 -12.01
N TRP A 72 9.51 3.25 -11.23
CA TRP A 72 10.72 2.62 -11.75
C TRP A 72 10.39 1.42 -12.63
N TYR A 73 9.51 0.53 -12.17
CA TYR A 73 9.09 -0.66 -12.91
C TYR A 73 8.47 -0.29 -14.26
N LYS A 74 7.53 0.66 -14.28
CA LYS A 74 6.92 1.14 -15.53
C LYS A 74 7.98 1.66 -16.50
N LYS A 75 8.94 2.45 -16.02
CA LYS A 75 10.05 2.95 -16.86
C LYS A 75 10.85 1.79 -17.47
N LYS A 76 11.19 0.77 -16.67
CA LYS A 76 11.93 -0.41 -17.14
C LYS A 76 11.13 -1.26 -18.11
N PHE A 77 9.85 -1.47 -17.81
CA PHE A 77 8.92 -2.18 -18.68
C PHE A 77 8.84 -1.53 -20.07
N PHE A 78 8.53 -0.23 -20.14
CA PHE A 78 8.46 0.47 -21.43
C PHE A 78 9.81 0.54 -22.16
N GLN A 79 10.93 0.58 -21.43
CA GLN A 79 12.24 0.48 -22.05
C GLN A 79 12.43 -0.88 -22.71
N ALA A 80 12.14 -1.97 -22.00
CA ALA A 80 12.24 -3.32 -22.53
C ALA A 80 11.34 -3.51 -23.76
N CYS A 81 10.13 -2.95 -23.77
CA CYS A 81 9.25 -2.99 -24.93
C CYS A 81 9.87 -2.29 -26.15
N ARG A 82 10.43 -1.08 -25.97
CA ARG A 82 11.13 -0.37 -27.05
C ARG A 82 12.32 -1.17 -27.58
N ASP A 83 13.13 -1.73 -26.67
CA ASP A 83 14.31 -2.53 -27.03
C ASP A 83 13.95 -3.78 -27.84
N ASN A 84 12.73 -4.31 -27.66
CA ASN A 84 12.20 -5.47 -28.37
C ASN A 84 11.19 -5.11 -29.47
N GLN A 85 11.09 -3.83 -29.86
CA GLN A 85 10.17 -3.35 -30.90
C GLN A 85 8.69 -3.72 -30.65
N LEU A 86 8.31 -3.85 -29.37
CA LEU A 86 6.93 -4.08 -28.96
C LEU A 86 6.23 -2.73 -28.76
N ASP A 87 5.15 -2.51 -29.50
CA ASP A 87 4.30 -1.34 -29.33
C ASP A 87 3.26 -1.58 -28.24
N ILE A 88 3.24 -0.69 -27.23
CA ILE A 88 2.25 -0.72 -26.15
C ILE A 88 1.50 0.62 -26.21
N PRO A 89 0.19 0.59 -26.53
CA PRO A 89 -0.62 1.80 -26.53
C PRO A 89 -0.65 2.45 -25.15
N ASN A 90 -0.49 3.77 -25.11
CA ASN A 90 -0.55 4.59 -23.89
C ASN A 90 -1.97 4.91 -23.45
#